data_AF-A0A517XU28-F1
#
_entry.id   AF-A0A517XU28-F1
#
_cell.length_a   1.000
_cell.length_b   1.000
_cell.length_c   1.000
_cell.angle_alpha   90.00
_cell.angle_beta   90.00
_cell.angle_gamma   90.00
#
_symmetry.space_group_name_H-M   'P 1'
#
loop_
_entity.id
_entity.type
_entity.pdbx_description
1 polymer ?
#
loop_
_entity_poly.entity_id
_entity_poly.type
_entity_poly.pdbx_seq_one_letter_code
_entity_poly.pdbx_strand_id
1 'polypeptide(L)'
;MARKPKGGTRKWSIATCPHHAREMIKLLTIHASHGHPEAVDSIARWLEKFPALRPEVRALDDLAAKAEAAWVAAVGFGDPVAERAARDEAAAMKAELLGDAPSALDRVLASAVVVARLSHDRATRVAAQTADHPGVREARERLLTAAQKRLVAAVKAWQLLAGKKSRGMTPRGKLKLFEPSGAAA
;
A
#
# COMPACT_ATOMS: atom_id res chain seq x y z
N MET A 1 3.47 -57.94 -34.35
CA MET A 1 3.24 -57.68 -32.91
C MET A 1 3.56 -56.23 -32.60
N ALA A 2 2.56 -55.35 -32.53
CA ALA A 2 2.74 -53.94 -32.18
C ALA A 2 2.37 -53.74 -30.71
N ARG A 3 3.34 -53.36 -29.87
CA ARG A 3 3.12 -53.04 -28.45
C ARG A 3 2.38 -51.70 -28.36
N LYS A 4 1.13 -51.73 -27.84
CA LYS A 4 0.43 -50.51 -27.38
C LYS A 4 1.21 -49.86 -26.24
N PRO A 5 1.45 -48.54 -26.26
CA PRO A 5 2.02 -47.84 -25.11
C PRO A 5 1.02 -47.87 -23.94
N LYS A 6 1.51 -48.27 -22.76
CA LYS A 6 0.75 -48.28 -21.51
C LYS A 6 0.44 -46.85 -21.09
N GLY A 7 -0.82 -46.62 -20.73
CA GLY A 7 -1.31 -45.35 -20.25
C GLY A 7 -0.67 -44.90 -18.94
N GLY A 8 -0.82 -43.62 -18.66
CA GLY A 8 -0.63 -43.06 -17.32
C GLY A 8 0.49 -42.04 -17.17
N THR A 9 0.78 -41.20 -18.16
CA THR A 9 1.38 -39.89 -17.83
C THR A 9 0.34 -39.12 -17.02
N ARG A 10 0.44 -39.21 -15.69
CA ARG A 10 -0.08 -38.18 -14.81
C ARG A 10 0.62 -36.89 -15.23
N LYS A 11 0.05 -36.17 -16.20
CA LYS A 11 0.21 -34.71 -16.26
C LYS A 11 -0.43 -34.24 -14.97
N TRP A 12 0.35 -34.27 -13.88
CA TRP A 12 -0.01 -33.58 -12.66
C TRP A 12 -0.34 -32.18 -13.12
N SER A 13 -1.60 -31.82 -13.00
CA SER A 13 -2.10 -30.52 -13.36
C SER A 13 -1.64 -29.56 -12.27
N ILE A 14 -0.32 -29.36 -12.18
CA ILE A 14 0.33 -28.42 -11.27
C ILE A 14 -0.27 -27.02 -11.52
N ALA A 15 -0.67 -26.76 -12.77
CA ALA A 15 -1.41 -25.58 -13.21
C ALA A 15 -2.80 -25.39 -12.57
N THR A 16 -3.37 -26.38 -11.87
CA THR A 16 -4.69 -26.29 -11.22
C THR A 16 -4.66 -26.31 -9.68
N CYS A 17 -3.49 -26.44 -9.06
CA CYS A 17 -3.40 -26.42 -7.60
C CYS A 17 -3.42 -24.96 -7.10
N PRO A 18 -4.36 -24.59 -6.21
CA PRO A 18 -4.42 -23.23 -5.63
C PRO A 18 -3.11 -22.80 -4.94
N HIS A 19 -2.40 -23.75 -4.32
CA HIS A 19 -1.10 -23.47 -3.70
C HIS A 19 -0.04 -23.06 -4.72
N HIS A 20 0.02 -23.73 -5.88
CA HIS A 20 0.96 -23.36 -6.93
C HIS A 20 0.62 -22.01 -7.54
N ALA A 21 -0.67 -21.76 -7.81
CA ALA A 21 -1.15 -20.46 -8.28
C ALA A 21 -0.74 -19.33 -7.31
N ARG A 22 -0.84 -19.57 -6.00
CA ARG A 22 -0.42 -18.63 -4.95
C ARG A 22 1.06 -18.26 -5.05
N GLU A 23 1.95 -19.26 -5.13
CA GLU A 23 3.39 -19.02 -5.24
C GLU A 23 3.76 -18.34 -6.56
N MET A 24 3.10 -18.71 -7.67
CA MET A 24 3.29 -18.05 -8.96
C MET A 24 2.86 -16.58 -8.92
N ILE A 25 1.72 -16.26 -8.30
CA ILE A 25 1.25 -14.89 -8.12
C ILE A 25 2.27 -14.06 -7.32
N LYS A 26 2.84 -14.62 -6.25
CA LYS A 26 3.89 -13.94 -5.45
C LYS A 26 5.12 -13.62 -6.29
N LEU A 27 5.66 -14.61 -7.02
CA LEU A 27 6.81 -14.44 -7.89
C LEU A 27 6.55 -13.40 -8.98
N LEU A 28 5.42 -13.50 -9.67
CA LEU A 28 5.04 -12.55 -10.71
C LEU A 28 4.86 -11.13 -10.16
N THR A 29 4.42 -10.98 -8.92
CA THR A 29 4.30 -9.65 -8.29
C THR A 29 5.68 -9.01 -8.07
N ILE A 30 6.68 -9.80 -7.68
CA ILE A 30 8.07 -9.33 -7.60
C ILE A 30 8.56 -8.91 -8.98
N HIS A 31 8.27 -9.67 -10.04
CA HIS A 31 8.64 -9.25 -11.40
C HIS A 31 7.92 -7.98 -11.83
N ALA A 32 6.62 -7.85 -11.54
CA ALA A 32 5.85 -6.65 -11.84
C ALA A 32 6.42 -5.41 -11.13
N SER A 33 6.89 -5.54 -9.88
CA SER A 33 7.50 -4.42 -9.15
C SER A 33 8.84 -3.95 -9.75
N HIS A 34 9.50 -4.78 -10.56
CA HIS A 34 10.70 -4.41 -11.32
C HIS A 34 10.38 -3.93 -12.74
N GLY A 35 9.11 -3.72 -13.08
CA GLY A 35 8.69 -3.16 -14.36
C GLY A 35 8.56 -4.16 -15.50
N HIS A 36 8.41 -5.46 -15.21
CA HIS A 36 8.12 -6.47 -16.24
C HIS A 36 6.62 -6.49 -16.59
N PRO A 37 6.19 -5.93 -17.76
CA PRO A 37 4.77 -5.79 -18.08
C PRO A 37 4.06 -7.14 -18.24
N GLU A 38 4.74 -8.16 -18.78
CA GLU A 38 4.20 -9.51 -18.98
C GLU A 38 3.79 -10.20 -17.67
N ALA A 39 4.39 -9.79 -16.55
CA ALA A 39 4.05 -10.31 -15.23
C ALA A 39 2.65 -9.85 -14.79
N VAL A 40 2.23 -8.64 -15.15
CA VAL A 40 0.90 -8.10 -14.85
C VAL A 40 -0.19 -8.92 -15.56
N ASP A 41 -0.01 -9.16 -16.86
CA ASP A 41 -0.94 -9.97 -17.66
C ASP A 41 -1.01 -11.41 -17.12
N SER A 42 0.13 -11.95 -16.70
CA SER A 42 0.19 -13.29 -16.12
C SER A 42 -0.55 -13.37 -14.77
N ILE A 43 -0.42 -12.36 -13.90
CA ILE A 43 -1.20 -12.26 -12.66
C ILE A 43 -2.69 -12.22 -12.96
N ALA A 44 -3.12 -11.40 -13.94
CA ALA A 44 -4.52 -11.30 -14.33
C ALA A 44 -5.10 -12.67 -14.75
N ARG A 45 -4.38 -13.41 -15.59
CA ARG A 45 -4.78 -14.78 -16.01
C ARG A 45 -4.87 -15.76 -14.84
N TRP A 46 -3.97 -15.66 -13.85
CA TRP A 46 -4.05 -16.49 -12.65
C TRP A 46 -5.26 -16.11 -11.78
N LEU A 47 -5.56 -14.82 -11.63
CA LEU A 47 -6.70 -14.33 -10.86
C LEU A 47 -8.06 -14.60 -11.52
N GLU A 48 -8.12 -14.74 -12.84
CA GLU A 48 -9.30 -15.23 -13.55
C GLU A 48 -9.58 -16.70 -13.21
N LYS A 49 -8.53 -17.53 -13.17
CA LYS A 49 -8.64 -18.96 -12.85
C LYS A 49 -8.88 -19.22 -11.36
N PHE A 50 -8.36 -18.36 -10.49
CA PHE A 50 -8.44 -18.50 -9.04
C PHE A 50 -8.93 -17.19 -8.39
N PRO A 51 -10.21 -16.84 -8.55
CA PRO A 51 -10.76 -15.57 -8.04
C PRO A 51 -10.66 -15.44 -6.52
N ALA A 52 -10.61 -16.56 -5.79
CA ALA A 52 -10.39 -16.59 -4.34
C ALA A 52 -9.03 -16.02 -3.90
N LEU A 53 -8.04 -15.92 -4.81
CA LEU A 53 -6.71 -15.37 -4.54
C LEU A 53 -6.64 -13.85 -4.74
N ARG A 54 -7.70 -13.20 -5.26
CA ARG A 54 -7.74 -11.73 -5.45
C ARG A 54 -7.43 -10.91 -4.17
N PRO A 55 -7.88 -11.31 -2.97
CA PRO A 55 -7.53 -10.60 -1.72
C PRO A 55 -6.02 -10.60 -1.45
N GLU A 56 -5.30 -11.64 -1.89
CA GLU A 56 -3.86 -11.75 -1.66
C GLU A 56 -3.06 -10.79 -2.54
N VAL A 57 -3.48 -10.61 -3.79
CA VAL A 57 -2.88 -9.61 -4.67
C VAL A 57 -3.13 -8.20 -4.13
N ARG A 58 -4.29 -7.92 -3.54
CA ARG A 58 -4.52 -6.64 -2.85
C ARG A 58 -3.59 -6.43 -1.66
N ALA A 59 -3.29 -7.49 -0.90
CA ALA A 59 -2.33 -7.41 0.20
C ALA A 59 -0.90 -7.18 -0.30
N LEU A 60 -0.55 -7.76 -1.46
CA LEU A 60 0.75 -7.58 -2.12
C LEU A 60 0.87 -6.25 -2.87
N ASP A 61 -0.25 -5.62 -3.20
CA ASP A 61 -0.34 -4.35 -3.91
C ASP A 61 -0.94 -3.22 -3.08
N ASP A 62 -0.81 -3.31 -1.75
CA ASP A 62 -1.15 -2.21 -0.87
C ASP A 62 -0.16 -1.06 -1.07
N LEU A 63 -0.47 -0.21 -2.04
CA LEU A 63 0.29 0.98 -2.37
C LEU A 63 0.45 1.91 -1.17
N ALA A 64 -0.53 1.93 -0.24
CA ALA A 64 -0.43 2.73 0.97
C ALA A 64 0.64 2.15 1.91
N ALA A 65 0.68 0.83 2.08
CA ALA A 65 1.74 0.17 2.85
C ALA A 65 3.14 0.36 2.23
N LYS A 66 3.25 0.27 0.89
CA LYS A 66 4.51 0.53 0.16
C LYS A 66 4.96 1.98 0.32
N ALA A 67 4.03 2.94 0.19
CA ALA A 67 4.32 4.35 0.38
C ALA A 67 4.75 4.64 1.82
N GLU A 68 4.06 4.08 2.81
CA GLU A 68 4.42 4.21 4.22
C GLU A 68 5.83 3.65 4.49
N ALA A 69 6.13 2.44 4.00
CA ALA A 69 7.45 1.84 4.15
C ALA A 69 8.56 2.72 3.55
N ALA A 70 8.33 3.31 2.38
CA ALA A 70 9.27 4.25 1.78
C ALA A 70 9.47 5.51 2.64
N TRP A 71 8.42 6.03 3.26
CA TRP A 71 8.52 7.18 4.16
C TRP A 71 9.20 6.83 5.49
N VAL A 72 8.98 5.64 6.04
CA VAL A 72 9.70 5.14 7.23
C VAL A 72 11.20 5.10 6.95
N ALA A 73 11.62 4.50 5.84
CA ALA A 73 13.02 4.48 5.43
C ALA A 73 13.57 5.91 5.24
N ALA A 74 12.79 6.79 4.59
CA ALA A 74 13.19 8.16 4.33
C ALA A 74 13.35 9.02 5.61
N VAL A 75 12.59 8.74 6.67
CA VAL A 75 12.71 9.39 7.99
C VAL A 75 13.91 8.85 8.78
N GLY A 76 14.23 7.56 8.61
CA GLY A 76 15.36 6.93 9.29
C GLY A 76 16.73 7.39 8.78
N PHE A 77 16.82 7.90 7.55
CA PHE A 77 18.09 8.25 6.89
C PHE A 77 19.11 7.09 6.90
N GLY A 78 18.61 5.85 6.78
CA GLY A 78 19.43 4.64 6.79
C GLY A 78 19.86 4.17 8.17
N ASP A 79 19.41 4.80 9.26
CA ASP A 79 19.57 4.27 10.63
C ASP A 79 18.48 3.22 10.93
N PRO A 80 18.84 1.92 11.08
CA PRO A 80 17.86 0.86 11.31
C PRO A 80 17.08 1.02 12.62
N VAL A 81 17.67 1.65 13.65
CA VAL A 81 17.00 1.89 14.93
C VAL A 81 15.95 2.96 14.76
N ALA A 82 16.28 4.07 14.09
CA ALA A 82 15.34 5.13 13.77
C ALA A 82 14.20 4.65 12.85
N GLU A 83 14.52 3.81 11.85
CA GLU A 83 13.49 3.19 11.00
C GLU A 83 12.55 2.28 11.79
N ARG A 84 13.09 1.52 12.74
CA ARG A 84 12.28 0.68 13.61
C ARG A 84 11.35 1.52 14.50
N ALA A 85 11.89 2.56 15.14
CA ALA A 85 11.10 3.48 15.95
C ALA A 85 9.98 4.15 15.12
N ALA A 86 10.30 4.68 13.95
CA ALA A 86 9.32 5.30 13.05
C ALA A 86 8.23 4.32 12.60
N ARG A 87 8.58 3.05 12.38
CA ARG A 87 7.61 1.98 12.06
C ARG A 87 6.67 1.69 13.22
N ASP A 88 7.21 1.59 14.44
CA ASP A 88 6.44 1.28 15.64
C ASP A 88 5.49 2.46 15.98
N GLU A 89 5.95 3.70 15.84
CA GLU A 89 5.12 4.91 15.98
C GLU A 89 4.01 4.99 14.91
N ALA A 90 4.33 4.71 13.64
CA ALA A 90 3.36 4.67 12.56
C ALA A 90 2.28 3.60 12.80
N ALA A 91 2.67 2.43 13.32
CA ALA A 91 1.74 1.36 13.69
C ALA A 91 0.84 1.77 14.86
N ALA A 92 1.39 2.36 15.91
CA ALA A 92 0.63 2.86 17.05
C ALA A 92 -0.38 3.95 16.63
N MET A 93 0.04 4.91 15.82
CA MET A 93 -0.82 5.97 15.29
C MET A 93 -1.96 5.39 14.45
N LYS A 94 -1.68 4.40 13.58
CA LYS A 94 -2.75 3.73 12.81
C LYS A 94 -3.75 3.01 13.71
N ALA A 95 -3.29 2.34 14.76
CA ALA A 95 -4.17 1.66 15.70
C ALA A 95 -5.12 2.66 16.38
N GLU A 96 -4.61 3.80 16.81
CA GLU A 96 -5.41 4.89 17.39
C GLU A 96 -6.45 5.45 16.38
N LEU A 97 -6.03 5.68 15.14
CA LEU A 97 -6.90 6.29 14.11
C LEU A 97 -7.98 5.35 13.56
N LEU A 98 -7.78 4.03 13.61
CA LEU A 98 -8.66 3.05 12.96
C LEU A 98 -9.75 2.49 13.88
N GLY A 99 -9.51 2.39 15.20
CA GLY A 99 -10.42 1.75 16.13
C GLY A 99 -10.74 0.29 15.77
N ASP A 100 -11.84 -0.26 16.31
CA ASP A 100 -12.12 -1.71 16.25
C ASP A 100 -12.64 -2.21 14.89
N ALA A 101 -13.35 -1.37 14.14
CA ALA A 101 -14.02 -1.76 12.88
C ALA A 101 -13.80 -0.74 11.75
N PRO A 102 -12.56 -0.55 11.27
CA PRO A 102 -12.25 0.43 10.24
C PRO A 102 -12.82 0.04 8.87
N SER A 103 -13.58 0.95 8.28
CA SER A 103 -13.98 0.90 6.87
C SER A 103 -12.78 1.13 5.93
N ALA A 104 -12.95 0.85 4.64
CA ALA A 104 -11.91 1.10 3.65
C ALA A 104 -11.49 2.58 3.59
N LEU A 105 -12.44 3.52 3.77
CA LEU A 105 -12.13 4.94 3.80
C LEU A 105 -11.30 5.33 5.03
N ASP A 106 -11.57 4.71 6.18
CA ASP A 106 -10.79 4.95 7.41
C ASP A 106 -9.34 4.52 7.21
N ARG A 107 -9.12 3.37 6.58
CA ARG A 107 -7.77 2.86 6.26
C ARG A 107 -7.01 3.81 5.36
N VAL A 108 -7.66 4.34 4.32
CA VAL A 108 -7.06 5.30 3.39
C VAL A 108 -6.72 6.62 4.11
N LEU A 109 -7.64 7.17 4.91
CA LEU A 109 -7.39 8.42 5.63
C LEU A 109 -6.34 8.27 6.73
N ALA A 110 -6.37 7.18 7.50
CA ALA A 110 -5.36 6.89 8.51
C ALA A 110 -3.96 6.79 7.87
N SER A 111 -3.85 6.05 6.77
CA SER A 111 -2.59 5.95 6.01
C SER A 111 -2.13 7.31 5.49
N ALA A 112 -3.05 8.16 5.01
CA ALA A 112 -2.73 9.51 4.56
C ALA A 112 -2.21 10.41 5.69
N VAL A 113 -2.79 10.31 6.89
CA VAL A 113 -2.33 11.04 8.08
C VAL A 113 -0.92 10.58 8.46
N VAL A 114 -0.69 9.28 8.55
CA VAL A 114 0.61 8.68 8.92
C VAL A 114 1.70 9.07 7.94
N VAL A 115 1.45 8.93 6.63
CA VAL A 115 2.40 9.34 5.58
C VAL A 115 2.67 10.85 5.64
N ALA A 116 1.66 11.68 5.88
CA ALA A 116 1.85 13.12 5.99
C ALA A 116 2.67 13.51 7.24
N ARG A 117 2.51 12.78 8.35
CA ARG A 117 3.31 12.96 9.56
C ARG A 117 4.77 12.58 9.33
N LEU A 118 5.04 11.40 8.78
CA LEU A 118 6.41 10.98 8.44
C LEU A 118 7.08 11.97 7.47
N SER A 119 6.33 12.44 6.47
CA SER A 119 6.82 13.47 5.54
C SER A 119 7.19 14.78 6.24
N HIS A 120 6.36 15.23 7.18
CA HIS A 120 6.62 16.41 8.01
C HIS A 120 7.87 16.21 8.89
N ASP A 121 8.01 15.07 9.54
CA ASP A 121 9.14 14.81 10.45
C ASP A 121 10.47 14.75 9.71
N ARG A 122 10.46 14.12 8.52
CA ARG A 122 11.62 14.18 7.62
C ARG A 122 11.94 15.62 7.22
N ALA A 123 10.94 16.39 6.76
CA ALA A 123 11.16 17.76 6.31
C ALA A 123 11.67 18.66 7.44
N THR A 124 11.16 18.47 8.66
CA THR A 124 11.62 19.17 9.87
C THR A 124 13.08 18.87 10.15
N ARG A 125 13.48 17.59 10.14
CA ARG A 125 14.87 17.19 10.35
C ARG A 125 15.80 17.73 9.26
N VAL A 126 15.36 17.73 8.00
CA VAL A 126 16.14 18.30 6.89
C VAL A 126 16.30 19.82 7.04
N ALA A 127 15.23 20.54 7.40
CA ALA A 127 15.26 21.99 7.61
C ALA A 127 16.16 22.41 8.79
N ALA A 128 16.26 21.57 9.83
CA ALA A 128 17.13 21.79 10.98
C ALA A 128 18.63 21.63 10.67
N GLN A 129 19.00 21.00 9.54
CA GLN A 129 20.40 20.86 9.15
C GLN A 129 20.99 22.19 8.71
N THR A 130 22.26 22.42 9.04
CA THR A 130 23.04 23.51 8.48
C THR A 130 23.07 23.43 6.95
N ALA A 131 23.05 24.59 6.29
CA ALA A 131 23.08 24.70 4.84
C ALA A 131 24.14 25.72 4.45
N ASP A 132 25.06 25.32 3.58
CA ASP A 132 26.18 26.17 3.16
C ASP A 132 25.72 27.31 2.23
N HIS A 133 24.59 27.12 1.55
CA HIS A 133 24.04 28.08 0.61
C HIS A 133 22.63 28.55 1.03
N PRO A 134 22.33 29.87 1.03
CA PRO A 134 21.01 30.39 1.38
C PRO A 134 19.86 29.78 0.58
N GLY A 135 20.07 29.54 -0.72
CA GLY A 135 19.06 28.90 -1.57
C GLY A 135 18.70 27.46 -1.16
N VAL A 136 19.66 26.70 -0.60
CA VAL A 136 19.38 25.35 -0.06
C VAL A 136 18.53 25.45 1.19
N ARG A 137 18.85 26.40 2.09
CA ARG A 137 18.04 26.66 3.28
C ARG A 137 16.60 27.02 2.90
N GLU A 138 16.42 27.94 1.96
CA GLU A 138 15.10 28.36 1.51
C GLU A 138 14.31 27.21 0.88
N ALA A 139 14.97 26.37 0.05
CA ALA A 139 14.33 25.19 -0.51
C ALA A 139 13.87 24.19 0.57
N ARG A 140 14.67 23.98 1.62
CA ARG A 140 14.31 23.12 2.76
C ARG A 140 13.12 23.68 3.55
N GLU A 141 13.08 24.99 3.78
CA GLU A 141 11.96 25.67 4.44
C GLU A 141 10.66 25.57 3.63
N ARG A 142 10.75 25.70 2.30
CA ARG A 142 9.59 25.50 1.39
C ARG A 142 9.06 24.08 1.46
N LEU A 143 9.95 23.08 1.50
CA LEU A 143 9.56 21.67 1.67
C LEU A 143 8.90 21.40 3.02
N LEU A 144 9.44 21.96 4.11
CA LEU A 144 8.83 21.89 5.44
C LEU A 144 7.42 22.50 5.43
N THR A 145 7.26 23.70 4.87
CA THR A 145 5.96 24.37 4.75
C THR A 145 4.96 23.52 3.95
N ALA A 146 5.39 22.92 2.84
CA ALA A 146 4.53 22.04 2.05
C ALA A 146 4.12 20.78 2.81
N ALA A 147 5.04 20.14 3.53
CA ALA A 147 4.77 18.97 4.35
C ALA A 147 3.81 19.29 5.52
N GLN A 148 4.00 20.44 6.19
CA GLN A 148 3.10 20.92 7.23
C GLN A 148 1.68 21.16 6.69
N LYS A 149 1.53 21.83 5.53
CA LYS A 149 0.23 22.02 4.89
C LYS A 149 -0.45 20.69 4.56
N ARG A 150 0.31 19.71 4.05
CA ARG A 150 -0.18 18.36 3.77
C ARG A 150 -0.67 17.65 5.04
N LEU A 151 0.09 17.72 6.13
CA LEU A 151 -0.29 17.15 7.42
C LEU A 151 -1.59 17.77 7.96
N VAL A 152 -1.69 19.10 7.95
CA VAL A 152 -2.90 19.81 8.38
C VAL A 152 -4.11 19.38 7.54
N ALA A 153 -3.96 19.29 6.22
CA ALA A 153 -5.03 18.85 5.33
C ALA A 153 -5.48 17.41 5.62
N ALA A 154 -4.53 16.48 5.83
CA ALA A 154 -4.83 15.09 6.15
C ALA A 154 -5.56 14.95 7.49
N VAL A 155 -5.09 15.64 8.53
CA VAL A 155 -5.73 15.65 9.86
C VAL A 155 -7.14 16.23 9.78
N LYS A 156 -7.33 17.36 9.07
CA LYS A 156 -8.66 17.95 8.87
C LYS A 156 -9.61 17.00 8.15
N ALA A 157 -9.15 16.31 7.11
CA ALA A 157 -9.95 15.34 6.38
C ALA A 157 -10.37 14.17 7.27
N TRP A 158 -9.46 13.65 8.09
CA TRP A 158 -9.76 12.59 9.06
C TRP A 158 -10.75 13.06 10.13
N GLN A 159 -10.52 14.22 10.75
CA GLN A 159 -11.43 14.80 11.75
C GLN A 159 -12.83 15.05 11.19
N LEU A 160 -12.93 15.51 9.94
CA LEU A 160 -14.22 15.70 9.28
C LEU A 160 -14.98 14.38 9.13
N LEU A 161 -14.31 13.29 8.76
CA LEU A 161 -14.95 11.98 8.68
C LEU A 161 -15.34 11.46 10.07
N ALA A 162 -14.43 11.53 11.04
CA ALA A 162 -14.67 11.11 12.42
C ALA A 162 -15.87 11.87 13.02
N GLY A 163 -15.95 13.18 12.82
CA GLY A 163 -17.05 14.02 13.27
C GLY A 163 -18.38 13.76 12.56
N LYS A 164 -18.38 13.32 11.30
CA LYS A 164 -19.61 12.87 10.61
C LYS A 164 -20.11 11.55 11.19
N LYS A 165 -19.20 10.60 11.44
CA LYS A 165 -19.53 9.30 12.02
C LYS A 165 -20.09 9.41 13.43
N SER A 166 -19.51 10.26 14.29
CA SER A 166 -20.03 10.45 15.65
C SER A 166 -21.44 11.05 15.69
N ARG A 167 -21.87 11.73 14.61
CA ARG A 167 -23.25 12.22 14.43
C ARG A 167 -24.18 11.22 13.75
N GLY A 168 -23.74 9.97 13.56
CA GLY A 168 -24.51 8.93 12.86
C GLY A 168 -24.66 9.16 11.35
N MET A 169 -23.95 10.14 10.77
CA MET A 169 -23.99 10.38 9.33
C MET A 169 -23.12 9.34 8.61
N THR A 170 -23.76 8.36 7.99
CA THR A 170 -23.08 7.45 7.08
C THR A 170 -22.80 8.17 5.75
N PRO A 171 -21.59 8.01 5.17
CA PRO A 171 -21.32 8.52 3.83
C PRO A 171 -22.38 8.02 2.85
N ARG A 172 -22.98 8.92 2.08
CA ARG A 172 -23.97 8.56 1.05
C ARG A 172 -23.26 7.75 -0.05
N GLY A 173 -23.54 6.44 -0.07
CA GLY A 173 -23.09 5.52 -1.13
C GLY A 173 -21.86 4.70 -0.75
N LYS A 174 -21.82 3.46 -1.27
CA LYS A 174 -20.62 2.63 -1.23
C LYS A 174 -19.56 3.30 -2.12
N LEU A 175 -18.40 3.63 -1.55
CA LEU A 175 -17.25 4.08 -2.34
C LEU A 175 -16.89 2.96 -3.34
N LYS A 176 -17.22 3.15 -4.62
CA LYS A 176 -16.83 2.25 -5.71
C LYS A 176 -15.35 2.38 -6.08
N LEU A 177 -14.47 2.67 -5.12
CA LEU A 177 -13.03 2.83 -5.37
C LEU A 177 -12.36 1.50 -5.76
N PHE A 178 -13.03 0.36 -5.54
CA PHE A 178 -12.45 -0.95 -5.73
C PHE A 178 -13.39 -2.00 -6.33
N GLU A 179 -14.51 -1.59 -6.94
CA GLU A 179 -15.25 -2.52 -7.79
C GLU A 179 -14.46 -2.64 -9.10
N PRO A 180 -14.01 -3.85 -9.50
CA PRO A 180 -13.48 -4.03 -10.84
C PRO A 180 -14.60 -3.61 -11.80
N SER A 181 -14.34 -2.62 -12.64
CA SER A 181 -15.27 -2.23 -13.71
C SER A 181 -15.62 -3.52 -14.45
N GLY A 182 -16.87 -3.97 -14.27
CA GLY A 182 -17.35 -5.18 -14.90
C GLY A 182 -17.20 -5.03 -16.40
N ALA A 183 -16.60 -6.05 -17.01
CA ALA A 183 -16.63 -6.32 -18.43
C ALA A 183 -17.97 -5.84 -19.01
N ALA A 184 -17.90 -4.88 -19.93
CA ALA A 184 -19.00 -4.58 -20.81
C ALA A 184 -19.34 -5.89 -21.55
N ALA A 185 -20.62 -6.26 -21.46
CA ALA A 185 -21.23 -7.43 -22.08
C ALA A 185 -21.02 -7.46 -23.60
#